data_AF-A0A7J3QAM5-F1
#
_entry.id   AF-A0A7J3QAM5-F1
#
_cell.length_a   1.000
_cell.length_b   1.000
_cell.length_c   1.000
_cell.angle_alpha   90.00
_cell.angle_beta   90.00
_cell.angle_gamma   90.00
#
_symmetry.space_group_name_H-M   'P 1'
#
loop_
_entity.id
_entity.type
_entity.pdbx_description
1 polymer ?
#
loop_
_entity_poly.entity_id
_entity_poly.type
_entity_poly.pdbx_seq_one_letter_code
_entity_poly.pdbx_strand_id
1 'polypeptide(L)'
;PTPTTYSLDSEIDGLAIVKLPGAKGGRGYFIASSLQEIVERLRALVNRGLVSDVSKVIIQEYLVGVTAYFHYFYSPVLERLEITGADIRYESDVDGLRRIPIEKLKEIGVEPTFTVVGNIPVVLRESLLPTVYSYGEKFVNKTKEVLPPGVVGPFCLEGVVDRDANIKIFEFSGRIVAGTNLYVNGSPYTYLYWDEPMSVGRRIAREIRLAVEKNRLSSVIT
;
A
#
# COMPACT_ATOMS: atom_id res chain seq x y z
N PRO A 1 6.29 0.30 -11.13
CA PRO A 1 5.11 -0.03 -11.97
C PRO A 1 3.83 0.18 -11.17
N THR A 2 2.79 0.67 -11.81
CA THR A 2 1.47 0.91 -11.19
C THR A 2 0.38 0.22 -12.03
N PRO A 3 -0.79 -0.09 -11.46
CA PRO A 3 -1.93 -0.55 -12.24
C PRO A 3 -2.27 0.44 -13.36
N THR A 4 -2.75 -0.08 -14.49
CA THR A 4 -3.35 0.76 -15.54
C THR A 4 -4.57 1.49 -14.98
N THR A 5 -4.71 2.78 -15.27
CA THR A 5 -5.91 3.56 -14.93
C THR A 5 -6.79 3.63 -16.17
N TYR A 6 -8.07 3.30 -16.02
CA TYR A 6 -9.06 3.39 -17.10
C TYR A 6 -9.90 4.65 -16.94
N SER A 7 -10.27 5.25 -18.07
CA SER A 7 -11.29 6.29 -18.15
C SER A 7 -12.67 5.69 -18.44
N LEU A 8 -13.74 6.46 -18.25
CA LEU A 8 -15.13 6.00 -18.45
C LEU A 8 -15.53 5.79 -19.92
N ASP A 9 -14.59 5.98 -20.83
CA ASP A 9 -14.67 5.86 -22.27
C ASP A 9 -13.65 4.86 -22.83
N SER A 10 -12.86 4.23 -21.95
CA SER A 10 -11.88 3.21 -22.32
C SER A 10 -12.45 1.80 -22.19
N GLU A 11 -12.08 0.90 -23.11
CA GLU A 11 -12.33 -0.53 -22.95
C GLU A 11 -11.53 -1.09 -21.76
N ILE A 12 -12.15 -2.02 -21.04
CA ILE A 12 -11.51 -2.71 -19.92
C ILE A 12 -10.95 -4.04 -20.43
N ASP A 13 -9.65 -4.21 -20.30
CA ASP A 13 -8.96 -5.48 -20.54
C ASP A 13 -8.83 -6.25 -19.22
N GLY A 14 -9.78 -7.16 -18.94
CA GLY A 14 -9.80 -7.99 -17.74
C GLY A 14 -10.64 -7.45 -16.59
N LEU A 15 -10.12 -7.54 -15.37
CA LEU A 15 -10.80 -7.08 -14.14
C LEU A 15 -10.34 -5.67 -13.77
N ALA A 16 -11.28 -4.85 -13.32
CA ALA A 16 -11.03 -3.52 -12.79
C ALA A 16 -11.55 -3.39 -11.36
N ILE A 17 -10.80 -2.68 -10.52
CA ILE A 17 -11.26 -2.19 -9.22
C ILE A 17 -11.70 -0.73 -9.34
N VAL A 18 -12.88 -0.45 -8.81
CA VAL A 18 -13.47 0.88 -8.78
C VAL A 18 -13.41 1.41 -7.36
N LYS A 19 -12.68 2.51 -7.16
CA LYS A 19 -12.49 3.17 -5.87
C LYS A 19 -13.36 4.42 -5.79
N LEU A 20 -14.34 4.42 -4.89
CA LEU A 20 -15.26 5.54 -4.73
C LEU A 20 -14.63 6.73 -3.96
N PRO A 21 -15.08 7.96 -4.22
CA PRO A 21 -14.60 9.14 -3.52
C PRO A 21 -14.89 9.05 -2.01
N GLY A 22 -13.90 9.36 -1.18
CA GLY A 22 -14.06 9.33 0.29
C GLY A 22 -13.93 7.95 0.93
N ALA A 23 -13.67 6.91 0.15
CA ALA A 23 -13.31 5.58 0.66
C ALA A 23 -12.05 5.65 1.54
N LYS A 24 -12.23 5.49 2.85
CA LYS A 24 -11.12 5.35 3.81
C LYS A 24 -11.02 3.89 4.24
N GLY A 25 -9.86 3.29 3.99
CA GLY A 25 -9.57 1.91 4.40
C GLY A 25 -10.43 0.88 3.67
N GLY A 26 -10.52 0.98 2.33
CA GLY A 26 -11.09 -0.09 1.51
C GLY A 26 -12.62 -0.24 1.51
N ARG A 27 -13.36 0.68 2.14
CA ARG A 27 -14.83 0.71 2.10
C ARG A 27 -15.35 1.40 0.83
N GLY A 28 -16.32 0.77 0.17
CA GLY A 28 -16.92 1.29 -1.06
C GLY A 28 -16.09 1.00 -2.30
N TYR A 29 -15.32 -0.09 -2.31
CA TYR A 29 -14.68 -0.60 -3.52
C TYR A 29 -15.55 -1.70 -4.12
N PHE A 30 -15.57 -1.81 -5.44
CA PHE A 30 -16.15 -2.97 -6.11
C PHE A 30 -15.29 -3.37 -7.31
N ILE A 31 -15.41 -4.64 -7.71
CA ILE A 31 -14.70 -5.21 -8.85
C ILE A 31 -15.70 -5.36 -9.99
N ALA A 32 -15.27 -5.03 -11.21
CA ALA A 32 -16.05 -5.16 -12.42
C ALA A 32 -15.21 -5.74 -13.56
N SER A 33 -15.88 -6.31 -14.55
CA SER A 33 -15.27 -6.98 -15.71
C SER A 33 -15.55 -6.27 -17.04
N SER A 34 -16.38 -5.23 -17.03
CA SER A 34 -16.68 -4.44 -18.22
C SER A 34 -17.04 -3.00 -17.88
N LEU A 35 -16.84 -2.09 -18.83
CA LEU A 35 -17.22 -0.69 -18.66
C LEU A 35 -18.73 -0.53 -18.45
N GLN A 36 -19.54 -1.35 -19.14
CA GLN A 36 -20.98 -1.35 -18.97
C GLN A 36 -21.38 -1.64 -17.52
N GLU A 37 -20.79 -2.67 -16.91
CA GLU A 37 -21.02 -3.03 -15.51
C GLU A 37 -20.66 -1.88 -14.56
N ILE A 38 -19.53 -1.21 -14.81
CA ILE A 38 -19.11 -0.04 -14.01
C ILE A 38 -20.14 1.08 -14.12
N VAL A 39 -20.56 1.45 -15.33
CA VAL A 39 -21.50 2.55 -15.56
C VAL A 39 -22.86 2.27 -14.91
N GLU A 40 -23.37 1.05 -15.03
CA GLU A 40 -24.62 0.63 -14.40
C GLU A 40 -24.56 0.72 -12.88
N ARG A 41 -23.48 0.20 -12.27
CA ARG A 41 -23.27 0.26 -10.81
C ARG A 41 -23.08 1.69 -10.32
N LEU A 42 -22.30 2.52 -11.01
CA LEU A 42 -22.11 3.92 -10.66
C LEU A 42 -23.43 4.70 -10.70
N ARG A 43 -24.26 4.48 -11.73
CA ARG A 43 -25.60 5.09 -11.81
C ARG A 43 -26.47 4.69 -10.61
N ALA A 44 -26.45 3.41 -10.22
CA ALA A 44 -27.18 2.95 -9.04
C ALA A 44 -26.69 3.61 -7.74
N LEU A 45 -25.37 3.77 -7.58
CA LEU A 45 -24.77 4.42 -6.41
C LEU A 45 -25.08 5.92 -6.32
N VAL A 46 -25.07 6.62 -7.47
CA VAL A 46 -25.48 8.03 -7.58
C VAL A 46 -26.95 8.19 -7.20
N ASN A 47 -27.83 7.33 -7.73
CA ASN A 47 -29.26 7.35 -7.40
C ASN A 47 -29.53 7.11 -5.91
N ARG A 48 -28.65 6.37 -5.22
CA ARG A 48 -28.71 6.11 -3.77
C ARG A 48 -28.07 7.22 -2.93
N GLY A 49 -27.52 8.27 -3.54
CA GLY A 49 -26.84 9.37 -2.86
C GLY A 49 -25.50 8.98 -2.22
N LEU A 50 -24.93 7.82 -2.57
CA LEU A 50 -23.66 7.33 -2.01
C LEU A 50 -22.45 7.88 -2.75
N VAL A 51 -22.63 8.35 -3.98
CA VAL A 51 -21.60 9.01 -4.80
C VAL A 51 -22.14 10.35 -5.26
N SER A 52 -21.52 11.43 -4.80
CA SER A 52 -21.90 12.79 -5.20
C SER A 52 -21.16 13.27 -6.45
N ASP A 53 -20.01 12.67 -6.77
CA ASP A 53 -19.13 13.14 -7.82
C ASP A 53 -18.43 11.96 -8.50
N VAL A 54 -18.94 11.56 -9.66
CA VAL A 54 -18.42 10.44 -10.46
C VAL A 54 -17.04 10.76 -11.04
N SER A 55 -16.69 12.04 -11.22
CA SER A 55 -15.39 12.44 -11.79
C SER A 55 -14.20 12.09 -10.87
N LYS A 56 -14.48 11.86 -9.58
CA LYS A 56 -13.48 11.47 -8.57
C LYS A 56 -13.35 9.96 -8.39
N VAL A 57 -14.11 9.18 -9.15
CA VAL A 57 -14.00 7.72 -9.14
C VAL A 57 -12.70 7.33 -9.83
N ILE A 58 -11.94 6.45 -9.19
CA ILE A 58 -10.71 5.89 -9.77
C ILE A 58 -11.02 4.47 -10.25
N ILE A 59 -10.79 4.21 -11.53
CA ILE A 59 -10.93 2.89 -12.14
C ILE A 59 -9.54 2.39 -12.48
N GLN A 60 -9.13 1.26 -11.89
CA GLN A 60 -7.79 0.71 -12.06
C GLN A 60 -7.83 -0.77 -12.39
N GLU A 61 -6.82 -1.27 -13.09
CA GLU A 61 -6.54 -2.70 -13.26
C GLU A 61 -6.59 -3.39 -11.88
N TYR A 62 -7.42 -4.43 -11.78
CA TYR A 62 -7.41 -5.30 -10.60
C TYR A 62 -6.21 -6.24 -10.70
N LEU A 63 -5.23 -6.02 -9.83
CA LEU A 63 -4.02 -6.80 -9.80
C LEU A 63 -4.27 -8.19 -9.19
N VAL A 64 -4.00 -9.24 -9.95
CA VAL A 64 -4.13 -10.63 -9.47
C VAL A 64 -2.79 -11.12 -8.93
N GLY A 65 -2.73 -11.39 -7.62
CA GLY A 65 -1.52 -11.86 -6.94
C GLY A 65 -1.68 -11.81 -5.42
N VAL A 66 -0.58 -11.90 -4.69
CA VAL A 66 -0.56 -11.72 -3.23
C VAL A 66 -0.24 -10.27 -2.88
N THR A 67 -0.93 -9.71 -1.89
CA THR A 67 -0.61 -8.36 -1.40
C THR A 67 0.68 -8.38 -0.58
N ALA A 68 1.46 -7.32 -0.70
CA ALA A 68 2.66 -7.10 0.09
C ALA A 68 2.85 -5.60 0.36
N TYR A 69 3.09 -5.27 1.62
CA TYR A 69 3.24 -3.90 2.10
C TYR A 69 4.69 -3.71 2.55
N PHE A 70 5.47 -2.99 1.74
CA PHE A 70 6.91 -2.85 1.96
C PHE A 70 7.19 -1.62 2.84
N HIS A 71 7.78 -1.84 4.01
CA HIS A 71 8.07 -0.77 4.97
C HIS A 71 9.46 -0.22 4.73
N TYR A 72 9.56 1.08 4.54
CA TYR A 72 10.83 1.78 4.33
C TYR A 72 11.06 2.82 5.41
N PHE A 73 12.33 3.17 5.57
CA PHE A 73 12.75 4.37 6.30
C PHE A 73 13.83 5.08 5.49
N TYR A 74 13.58 6.33 5.08
CA TYR A 74 14.62 7.17 4.50
C TYR A 74 15.23 8.07 5.57
N SER A 75 16.54 7.94 5.76
CA SER A 75 17.30 8.74 6.71
C SER A 75 18.01 9.89 6.00
N PRO A 76 17.59 11.16 6.16
CA PRO A 76 18.36 12.29 5.67
C PRO A 76 19.68 12.48 6.46
N VAL A 77 19.79 11.96 7.69
CA VAL A 77 21.01 12.10 8.51
C VAL A 77 22.11 11.11 8.12
N LEU A 78 21.72 9.88 7.74
CA LEU A 78 22.61 8.83 7.25
C LEU A 78 22.65 8.72 5.72
N GLU A 79 21.79 9.46 5.03
CA GLU A 79 21.68 9.53 3.57
C GLU A 79 21.48 8.17 2.92
N ARG A 80 20.66 7.32 3.55
CA ARG A 80 20.35 5.96 3.07
C ARG A 80 18.87 5.60 3.21
N LEU A 81 18.46 4.66 2.37
CA LEU A 81 17.18 3.97 2.47
C LEU A 81 17.37 2.66 3.26
N GLU A 82 16.43 2.36 4.15
CA GLU A 82 16.39 1.11 4.92
C GLU A 82 15.07 0.38 4.63
N ILE A 83 15.12 -0.91 4.31
CA ILE A 83 13.93 -1.78 4.36
C ILE A 83 13.74 -2.18 5.82
N THR A 84 12.60 -1.81 6.39
CA THR A 84 12.34 -2.00 7.83
C THR A 84 11.39 -3.15 8.13
N GLY A 85 10.75 -3.72 7.11
CA GLY A 85 9.75 -4.77 7.28
C GLY A 85 8.93 -5.00 6.03
N ALA A 86 8.13 -6.05 6.08
CA ALA A 86 6.99 -6.22 5.18
C ALA A 86 5.82 -6.83 5.96
N ASP A 87 4.60 -6.55 5.54
CA ASP A 87 3.41 -7.22 6.09
C ASP A 87 2.41 -7.54 4.98
N ILE A 88 1.38 -8.30 5.37
CA ILE A 88 0.14 -8.47 4.63
C ILE A 88 -0.96 -7.84 5.49
N ARG A 89 -1.69 -6.87 4.94
CA ARG A 89 -2.90 -6.38 5.61
C ARG A 89 -3.94 -7.49 5.68
N TYR A 90 -4.52 -7.66 6.86
CA TYR A 90 -5.62 -8.58 7.08
C TYR A 90 -6.93 -7.80 7.03
N GLU A 91 -7.78 -8.14 6.07
CA GLU A 91 -8.89 -7.31 5.63
C GLU A 91 -10.23 -8.06 5.73
N SER A 92 -11.20 -7.43 6.37
CA SER A 92 -12.57 -7.94 6.49
C SER A 92 -13.46 -7.26 5.45
N ASP A 93 -14.32 -8.00 4.75
CA ASP A 93 -14.53 -9.46 4.78
C ASP A 93 -13.75 -10.25 3.72
N VAL A 94 -13.01 -9.58 2.82
CA VAL A 94 -12.34 -10.22 1.68
C VAL A 94 -11.45 -11.41 2.06
N ASP A 95 -10.68 -11.34 3.16
CA ASP A 95 -9.86 -12.48 3.64
C ASP A 95 -10.69 -13.55 4.35
N GLY A 96 -11.88 -13.22 4.81
CA GLY A 96 -12.83 -14.18 5.39
C GLY A 96 -13.56 -14.98 4.32
N LEU A 97 -13.94 -14.34 3.21
CA LEU A 97 -14.70 -14.94 2.11
C LEU A 97 -13.98 -16.13 1.48
N ARG A 98 -12.64 -16.15 1.47
CA ARG A 98 -11.83 -17.29 0.95
C ARG A 98 -12.06 -18.62 1.68
N ARG A 99 -12.74 -18.61 2.83
CA ARG A 99 -13.10 -19.82 3.61
C ARG A 99 -14.41 -20.46 3.17
N ILE A 100 -15.19 -19.77 2.35
CA ILE A 100 -16.51 -20.20 1.88
C ILE A 100 -16.35 -20.83 0.48
N PRO A 101 -16.98 -21.99 0.20
CA PRO A 101 -17.00 -22.56 -1.15
C PRO A 101 -17.53 -21.57 -2.19
N ILE A 102 -16.95 -21.59 -3.39
CA ILE A 102 -17.25 -20.61 -4.44
C ILE A 102 -18.72 -20.66 -4.89
N GLU A 103 -19.34 -21.84 -4.84
CA GLU A 103 -20.75 -22.05 -5.15
C GLU A 103 -21.64 -21.28 -4.15
N LYS A 104 -21.27 -21.30 -2.87
CA LYS A 104 -21.99 -20.59 -1.80
C LYS A 104 -21.76 -19.09 -1.85
N LEU A 105 -20.56 -18.64 -2.20
CA LEU A 105 -20.32 -17.21 -2.43
C LEU A 105 -21.20 -16.64 -3.54
N LYS A 106 -21.38 -17.40 -4.63
CA LYS A 106 -22.28 -17.01 -5.74
C LYS A 106 -23.74 -16.95 -5.30
N GLU A 107 -24.20 -17.87 -4.44
CA GLU A 107 -25.57 -17.86 -3.90
C GLU A 107 -25.86 -16.65 -3.00
N ILE A 108 -24.91 -16.27 -2.13
CA ILE A 108 -25.11 -15.19 -1.15
C ILE A 108 -24.94 -13.80 -1.80
N GLY A 109 -24.19 -13.71 -2.89
CA GLY A 109 -24.02 -12.45 -3.64
C GLY A 109 -23.33 -11.35 -2.84
N VAL A 110 -22.40 -11.72 -1.94
CA VAL A 110 -21.67 -10.76 -1.11
C VAL A 110 -20.64 -10.00 -1.97
N GLU A 111 -20.67 -8.68 -1.89
CA GLU A 111 -19.60 -7.84 -2.42
C GLU A 111 -18.47 -7.73 -1.37
N PRO A 112 -17.22 -8.08 -1.72
CA PRO A 112 -16.12 -8.04 -0.77
C PRO A 112 -15.80 -6.61 -0.35
N THR A 113 -15.48 -6.44 0.93
CA THR A 113 -14.96 -5.22 1.52
C THR A 113 -13.51 -5.40 1.94
N PHE A 114 -12.74 -4.31 1.90
CA PHE A 114 -11.31 -4.31 2.19
C PHE A 114 -11.01 -3.57 3.51
N THR A 115 -11.89 -3.73 4.50
CA THR A 115 -11.74 -3.03 5.78
C THR A 115 -10.57 -3.62 6.55
N VAL A 116 -9.51 -2.84 6.76
CA VAL A 116 -8.31 -3.29 7.48
C VAL A 116 -8.64 -3.61 8.94
N VAL A 117 -8.43 -4.86 9.37
CA VAL A 117 -8.67 -5.32 10.75
C VAL A 117 -7.38 -5.78 11.45
N GLY A 118 -6.31 -6.03 10.71
CA GLY A 118 -5.03 -6.47 11.28
C GLY A 118 -3.90 -6.49 10.25
N ASN A 119 -2.77 -7.08 10.65
CA ASN A 119 -1.59 -7.26 9.81
C ASN A 119 -0.96 -8.63 10.12
N ILE A 120 -0.37 -9.27 9.12
CA ILE A 120 0.30 -10.57 9.23
C ILE A 120 1.78 -10.38 8.83
N PRO A 121 2.74 -10.89 9.62
CA PRO A 121 4.16 -10.73 9.28
C PRO A 121 4.53 -11.58 8.07
N VAL A 122 5.38 -11.04 7.20
CA VAL A 122 5.91 -11.77 6.05
C VAL A 122 7.38 -11.40 5.82
N VAL A 123 8.15 -12.39 5.38
CA VAL A 123 9.46 -12.16 4.76
C VAL A 123 9.35 -12.44 3.27
N LEU A 124 9.88 -11.54 2.47
CA LEU A 124 9.90 -11.67 1.03
C LEU A 124 10.93 -12.70 0.60
N ARG A 125 10.69 -13.36 -0.52
CA ARG A 125 11.73 -14.08 -1.25
C ARG A 125 12.90 -13.12 -1.51
N GLU A 126 14.12 -13.51 -1.12
CA GLU A 126 15.29 -12.62 -1.13
C GLU A 126 15.56 -12.00 -2.51
N SER A 127 15.35 -12.76 -3.60
CA SER A 127 15.53 -12.27 -4.97
C SER A 127 14.59 -11.12 -5.36
N LEU A 128 13.56 -10.81 -4.55
CA LEU A 128 12.69 -9.65 -4.75
C LEU A 128 13.25 -8.37 -4.13
N LEU A 129 14.15 -8.48 -3.15
CA LEU A 129 14.66 -7.34 -2.40
C LEU A 129 15.38 -6.29 -3.27
N PRO A 130 16.16 -6.63 -4.31
CA PRO A 130 16.75 -5.63 -5.20
C PRO A 130 15.68 -4.77 -5.88
N THR A 131 14.58 -5.38 -6.34
CA THR A 131 13.45 -4.67 -6.97
C THR A 131 12.73 -3.78 -5.96
N VAL A 132 12.43 -4.31 -4.78
CA VAL A 132 11.79 -3.58 -3.68
C VAL A 132 12.63 -2.37 -3.27
N TYR A 133 13.94 -2.56 -3.05
CA TYR A 133 14.86 -1.48 -2.71
C TYR A 133 14.91 -0.41 -3.82
N SER A 134 15.04 -0.83 -5.08
CA SER A 134 15.04 0.08 -6.24
C SER A 134 13.76 0.91 -6.33
N TYR A 135 12.60 0.36 -5.97
CA TYR A 135 11.34 1.10 -5.94
C TYR A 135 11.35 2.16 -4.84
N GLY A 136 11.83 1.83 -3.65
CA GLY A 136 12.01 2.79 -2.57
C GLY A 136 12.98 3.92 -2.96
N GLU A 137 14.11 3.62 -3.61
CA GLU A 137 15.05 4.64 -4.06
C GLU A 137 14.44 5.58 -5.10
N LYS A 138 13.75 5.02 -6.11
CA LYS A 138 13.04 5.82 -7.11
C LYS A 138 11.98 6.71 -6.48
N PHE A 139 11.26 6.21 -5.47
CA PHE A 139 10.27 6.99 -4.73
C PHE A 139 10.92 8.14 -3.94
N VAL A 140 11.99 7.86 -3.19
CA VAL A 140 12.76 8.89 -2.46
C VAL A 140 13.29 9.95 -3.40
N ASN A 141 13.91 9.55 -4.52
CA ASN A 141 14.49 10.49 -5.47
C ASN A 141 13.42 11.33 -6.16
N LYS A 142 12.30 10.72 -6.56
CA LYS A 142 11.22 11.47 -7.20
C LYS A 142 10.54 12.45 -6.24
N THR A 143 10.30 12.05 -5.00
CA THR A 143 9.70 12.95 -3.99
C THR A 143 10.61 14.14 -3.67
N LYS A 144 11.94 13.95 -3.60
CA LYS A 144 12.89 15.06 -3.46
C LYS A 144 12.79 16.08 -4.62
N GLU A 145 12.58 15.60 -5.84
CA GLU A 145 12.45 16.43 -7.03
C GLU A 145 11.14 17.23 -7.05
N VAL A 146 10.00 16.56 -6.82
CA VAL A 146 8.67 17.15 -7.02
C VAL A 146 8.06 17.76 -5.75
N LEU A 147 8.58 17.39 -4.58
CA LEU A 147 8.06 17.83 -3.28
C LEU A 147 9.20 17.97 -2.25
N PRO A 148 10.10 18.96 -2.38
CA PRO A 148 11.17 19.18 -1.41
C PRO A 148 10.65 19.34 0.03
N PRO A 149 11.31 18.74 1.04
CA PRO A 149 12.61 18.04 1.00
C PRO A 149 12.54 16.57 0.52
N GLY A 150 11.37 16.11 0.09
CA GLY A 150 11.06 14.71 -0.21
C GLY A 150 10.52 13.98 1.01
N VAL A 151 10.43 12.66 0.90
CA VAL A 151 10.04 11.82 2.04
C VAL A 151 11.12 11.85 3.12
N VAL A 152 10.71 12.04 4.37
CA VAL A 152 11.58 12.03 5.56
C VAL A 152 11.06 10.97 6.52
N GLY A 153 11.91 10.02 6.89
CA GLY A 153 11.55 8.95 7.81
C GLY A 153 10.71 7.85 7.14
N PRO A 154 9.67 7.32 7.82
CA PRO A 154 8.99 6.10 7.40
C PRO A 154 8.01 6.34 6.26
N PHE A 155 7.96 5.40 5.32
CA PHE A 155 6.93 5.32 4.30
C PHE A 155 6.66 3.86 3.91
N CYS A 156 5.55 3.62 3.21
CA CYS A 156 5.16 2.30 2.75
C CYS A 156 4.80 2.34 1.26
N LEU A 157 5.27 1.36 0.49
CA LEU A 157 4.75 1.09 -0.85
C LEU A 157 3.85 -0.15 -0.76
N GLU A 158 2.60 0.00 -1.20
CA GLU A 158 1.54 -1.00 -1.08
C GLU A 158 1.33 -1.63 -2.46
N GLY A 159 1.56 -2.94 -2.57
CA GLY A 159 1.60 -3.59 -3.88
C GLY A 159 1.10 -5.01 -3.89
N VAL A 160 1.06 -5.57 -5.10
CA VAL A 160 0.76 -6.97 -5.38
C VAL A 160 1.97 -7.60 -6.06
N VAL A 161 2.29 -8.83 -5.64
CA VAL A 161 3.25 -9.71 -6.27
C VAL A 161 2.49 -10.76 -7.07
N ASP A 162 2.65 -10.75 -8.39
CA ASP A 162 1.97 -11.70 -9.28
C ASP A 162 2.68 -13.07 -9.33
N ARG A 163 2.12 -13.98 -10.14
CA ARG A 163 2.63 -15.35 -10.28
C ARG A 163 4.04 -15.45 -10.88
N ASP A 164 4.45 -14.43 -11.64
CA ASP A 164 5.75 -14.32 -12.29
C ASP A 164 6.74 -13.49 -11.45
N ALA A 165 6.33 -13.17 -10.21
CA ALA A 165 7.09 -12.41 -9.23
C ALA A 165 7.30 -10.93 -9.62
N ASN A 166 6.46 -10.38 -10.50
CA ASN A 166 6.44 -8.95 -10.77
C ASN A 166 5.73 -8.21 -9.65
N ILE A 167 6.23 -7.01 -9.33
CA ILE A 167 5.68 -6.15 -8.28
C ILE A 167 5.03 -4.93 -8.92
N LYS A 168 3.73 -4.76 -8.70
CA LYS A 168 2.99 -3.53 -9.06
C LYS A 168 2.51 -2.84 -7.79
N ILE A 169 2.76 -1.53 -7.69
CA ILE A 169 2.39 -0.68 -6.55
C ILE A 169 1.05 -0.02 -6.84
N PHE A 170 0.03 -0.27 -6.03
CA PHE A 170 -1.31 0.31 -6.20
C PHE A 170 -1.53 1.55 -5.34
N GLU A 171 -0.77 1.72 -4.26
CA GLU A 171 -0.86 2.87 -3.35
C GLU A 171 0.46 3.06 -2.58
N PHE A 172 0.63 4.21 -1.95
CA PHE A 172 1.71 4.46 -1.00
C PHE A 172 1.20 5.21 0.23
N SER A 173 1.91 5.05 1.35
CA SER A 173 1.73 5.84 2.55
C SER A 173 2.98 6.64 2.84
N GLY A 174 2.92 7.98 2.80
CA GLY A 174 4.04 8.87 3.11
C GLY A 174 4.36 9.00 4.60
N ARG A 175 4.01 7.99 5.41
CA ARG A 175 4.17 7.96 6.87
C ARG A 175 4.26 6.51 7.35
N ILE A 176 4.43 6.35 8.66
CA ILE A 176 4.33 5.04 9.34
C ILE A 176 2.95 4.38 9.11
N VAL A 177 2.96 3.06 8.96
CA VAL A 177 1.77 2.21 8.74
C VAL A 177 1.59 1.18 9.86
N ALA A 178 0.37 0.68 10.02
CA ALA A 178 0.00 -0.26 11.08
C ALA A 178 0.79 -1.59 11.03
N GLY A 179 1.21 -2.04 9.84
CA GLY A 179 2.04 -3.24 9.69
C GLY A 179 3.34 -3.19 10.49
N THR A 180 3.87 -2.00 10.76
CA THR A 180 5.08 -1.83 11.58
C THR A 180 4.88 -2.23 13.05
N ASN A 181 3.63 -2.34 13.52
CA ASN A 181 3.29 -2.78 14.88
C ASN A 181 3.67 -4.25 15.15
N LEU A 182 3.86 -5.06 14.11
CA LEU A 182 4.36 -6.44 14.24
C LEU A 182 5.80 -6.49 14.76
N TYR A 183 6.56 -5.41 14.58
CA TYR A 183 8.01 -5.37 14.72
C TYR A 183 8.47 -4.48 15.88
N VAL A 184 7.74 -4.49 17.00
CA VAL A 184 8.12 -3.73 18.22
C VAL A 184 9.52 -4.11 18.70
N ASN A 185 9.87 -5.40 18.63
CA ASN A 185 11.18 -5.93 19.00
C ASN A 185 12.11 -6.15 17.78
N GLY A 186 11.95 -5.33 16.74
CA GLY A 186 12.66 -5.47 15.47
C GLY A 186 11.95 -6.40 14.48
N SER A 187 12.39 -6.33 13.21
CA SER A 187 11.97 -7.20 12.13
C SER A 187 13.17 -8.00 11.62
N PRO A 188 12.96 -9.11 10.89
CA PRO A 188 14.06 -9.84 10.25
C PRO A 188 15.01 -8.94 9.42
N TYR A 189 14.49 -7.83 8.88
CA TYR A 189 15.27 -6.86 8.12
C TYR A 189 16.03 -5.88 9.02
N THR A 190 15.41 -5.37 10.10
CA THR A 190 16.10 -4.37 10.94
C THR A 190 17.25 -4.95 11.75
N TYR A 191 17.24 -6.25 12.03
CA TYR A 191 18.39 -6.97 12.59
C TYR A 191 19.64 -6.95 11.69
N LEU A 192 19.51 -6.69 10.38
CA LEU A 192 20.65 -6.58 9.47
C LEU A 192 21.35 -5.21 9.54
N TYR A 193 20.69 -4.20 10.10
CA TYR A 193 21.21 -2.84 10.19
C TYR A 193 21.64 -2.45 11.60
N TRP A 194 21.07 -3.10 12.62
CA TRP A 194 21.19 -2.70 14.02
C TRP A 194 21.45 -3.92 14.90
N ASP A 195 22.33 -3.74 15.88
CA ASP A 195 22.74 -4.73 16.90
C ASP A 195 21.75 -4.83 18.08
N GLU A 196 20.59 -4.18 17.96
CA GLU A 196 19.55 -4.14 18.96
C GLU A 196 18.16 -4.10 18.33
N PRO A 197 17.10 -4.52 19.06
CA PRO A 197 15.73 -4.47 18.57
C PRO A 197 15.33 -3.10 18.05
N MET A 198 15.03 -2.99 16.75
CA MET A 198 14.73 -1.73 16.10
C MET A 198 13.36 -1.75 15.44
N SER A 199 12.34 -1.25 16.16
CA SER A 199 11.05 -0.91 15.57
C SER A 199 11.12 0.37 14.76
N VAL A 200 10.14 0.60 13.88
CA VAL A 200 10.06 1.86 13.11
C VAL A 200 9.86 3.06 14.05
N GLY A 201 9.08 2.91 15.12
CA GLY A 201 8.93 3.95 16.15
C GLY A 201 10.27 4.31 16.82
N ARG A 202 11.05 3.29 17.21
CA ARG A 202 12.41 3.48 17.75
C ARG A 202 13.35 4.11 16.72
N ARG A 203 13.21 3.72 15.44
CA ARG A 203 14.03 4.25 14.34
C ARG A 203 13.76 5.73 14.07
N ILE A 204 12.51 6.20 14.18
CA ILE A 204 12.16 7.62 14.13
C ILE A 204 12.84 8.38 15.28
N ALA A 205 12.70 7.89 16.51
CA ALA A 205 13.32 8.52 17.68
C ALA A 205 14.85 8.58 17.56
N ARG A 206 15.47 7.53 17.01
CA ARG A 206 16.90 7.49 16.69
C ARG A 206 17.29 8.54 15.66
N GLU A 207 16.51 8.72 14.60
CA GLU A 207 16.78 9.73 13.58
C GLU A 207 16.81 11.13 14.18
N ILE A 208 15.82 11.45 15.03
CA ILE A 208 15.75 12.74 15.72
C ILE A 208 16.99 12.93 16.60
N ARG A 209 17.37 11.91 17.39
CA ARG A 209 18.58 11.96 18.22
C ARG A 209 19.84 12.21 17.38
N LEU A 210 20.03 11.45 16.31
CA LEU A 210 21.17 11.62 15.40
C LEU A 210 21.18 13.01 14.74
N ALA A 211 20.01 13.54 14.38
CA ALA A 211 19.88 14.87 13.81
C ALA A 211 20.29 15.96 14.83
N VAL A 212 19.90 15.83 16.10
CA VAL A 212 20.33 16.74 17.16
C VAL A 212 21.85 16.65 17.38
N GLU A 213 22.38 15.43 17.53
CA GLU A 213 23.82 15.18 17.75
C GLU A 213 24.69 15.74 16.62
N LYS A 214 24.19 15.71 15.38
CA LYS A 214 24.90 16.23 14.19
C LYS A 214 24.52 17.67 13.82
N ASN A 215 23.75 18.38 14.66
CA ASN A 215 23.24 19.72 14.37
C ASN A 215 22.51 19.83 13.01
N ARG A 216 21.77 18.78 12.63
CA ARG A 216 20.97 18.62 11.41
C ARG A 216 19.47 18.49 11.71
N LEU A 217 18.98 19.01 12.83
CA LEU A 217 17.56 18.88 13.23
C LEU A 217 16.59 19.42 12.15
N SER A 218 16.95 20.51 11.47
CA SER A 218 16.16 21.09 10.36
C SER A 218 15.99 20.16 9.16
N SER A 219 16.78 19.09 9.03
CA SER A 219 16.63 18.11 7.95
C SER A 219 15.57 17.05 8.22
N VAL A 220 15.02 16.98 9.44
CA VAL A 220 14.07 15.95 9.87
C VAL A 220 12.74 16.50 10.37
N ILE A 221 12.57 17.83 10.37
CA ILE A 221 11.33 18.53 10.73
C ILE A 221 10.97 19.52 9.63
N THR A 222 9.67 19.76 9.46
CA THR A 222 9.11 20.72 8.49
C THR A 222 7.95 21.46 9.11
#